data_AF-A0A413Q8H4-F1
#
_entry.id   AF-A0A413Q8H4-F1
#
_cell.length_a   1.000
_cell.length_b   1.000
_cell.length_c   1.000
_cell.angle_alpha   90.00
_cell.angle_beta   90.00
_cell.angle_gamma   90.00
#
_symmetry.space_group_name_H-M   'P 1'
#
loop_
_entity.id
_entity.type
_entity.pdbx_description
1 polymer ?
#
loop_
_entity_poly.entity_id
_entity_poly.type
_entity_poly.pdbx_seq_one_letter_code
_entity_poly.pdbx_strand_id
1 'polypeptide(L)'
;MAILMLKLFIIPIFLFIFCGTVGFAINKVTKLENKSCYITGLVVLFGMTFVISTPFMLFDLKFSTLYALIIGIYGIVLAASIVVLFSDIGNVYSICREKCHEIISDRRRCCLYIILLITILFQLFMIVYYQHGDIDDSYYLAQVNTYISTGRLTGIDPASGLEYLKSSSQYSLVGYEVLLAVLKQFFRVNTAVLAHTIWPIFALVSHYIVIWKLAKCIDDRYAIELSIMYSLITIFGGWSGYTQSSFVLNRIWQGKAVFVALFIPILLWYFAENYNNKARKRDIVFIALILLAGISTTTVAIYLYPIMYFCLWCGKFIDTRNIKETLKLCCPIIIILPWIAAKLVFMYKDKLNGLSTYDIVTDGADNLSYIAQLMDRFLSGHSSMLLLFIAALIIIAFEGSRRDRGLIVYPVICLEITFANPLLIGFVAKYITGADVYWRIFWLLDMPIVFTMAIYIIIKKINDKNHIALAFILMDLAVISLGQSIFENGSWAKRENVYKLDQRTVDIVDIIHADANCNASALLLPEELSYGVRELCGDIKVPINRYSKSTFFSNEQEQKYNILENNLIIPLYIEQNWDIRTVDNSLREFDIDYLVLYTASLTANDISDNMECIYQNDEYTIMKYKKS
;
A
#
# COMPACT_ATOMS: atom_id res chain seq x y z
N MET A 1 -27.71 -2.46 3.07
CA MET A 1 -27.13 -2.67 1.72
C MET A 1 -27.16 -1.43 0.82
N ALA A 2 -28.30 -0.72 0.65
CA ALA A 2 -28.39 0.47 -0.21
C ALA A 2 -27.42 1.62 0.17
N ILE A 3 -27.27 1.91 1.47
CA ILE A 3 -26.33 2.94 1.96
C ILE A 3 -24.87 2.56 1.66
N LEU A 4 -24.53 1.27 1.73
CA LEU A 4 -23.19 0.77 1.43
C LEU A 4 -22.88 0.90 -0.06
N MET A 5 -23.83 0.54 -0.92
CA MET A 5 -23.71 0.72 -2.36
C MET A 5 -23.57 2.19 -2.75
N LEU A 6 -24.26 3.09 -2.06
CA LEU A 6 -24.11 4.52 -2.30
C LEU A 6 -22.69 5.00 -1.95
N LYS A 7 -22.15 4.56 -0.79
CA LYS A 7 -20.79 4.89 -0.35
C LYS A 7 -19.71 4.35 -1.30
N LEU A 8 -19.95 3.21 -1.94
CA LEU A 8 -19.05 2.61 -2.94
C LEU A 8 -18.68 3.59 -4.06
N PHE A 9 -19.65 4.40 -4.51
CA PHE A 9 -19.44 5.37 -5.59
C PHE A 9 -19.15 6.78 -5.06
N ILE A 10 -19.85 7.22 -4.01
CA ILE A 10 -19.69 8.59 -3.49
C ILE A 10 -18.27 8.85 -2.98
N ILE A 11 -17.68 7.90 -2.24
CA ILE A 11 -16.38 8.11 -1.61
C ILE A 11 -15.27 8.28 -2.68
N PRO A 12 -15.10 7.37 -3.66
CA PRO A 12 -14.12 7.59 -4.72
C PRO A 12 -14.39 8.86 -5.53
N ILE A 13 -15.65 9.13 -5.90
CA ILE A 13 -16.02 10.36 -6.64
C ILE A 13 -15.62 11.61 -5.85
N PHE A 14 -15.93 11.65 -4.55
CA PHE A 14 -15.53 12.75 -3.69
C PHE A 14 -14.01 12.93 -3.67
N LEU A 15 -13.25 11.84 -3.52
CA LEU A 15 -11.79 11.89 -3.51
C LEU A 15 -11.21 12.35 -4.87
N PHE A 16 -11.80 11.92 -6.00
CA PHE A 16 -11.40 12.38 -7.32
C PHE A 16 -11.65 13.88 -7.51
N ILE A 17 -12.83 14.35 -7.12
CA ILE A 17 -13.20 15.78 -7.18
C ILE A 17 -12.28 16.58 -6.26
N PHE A 18 -12.05 16.11 -5.04
CA PHE A 18 -11.14 16.75 -4.09
C PHE A 18 -9.73 16.90 -4.70
N CYS A 19 -9.13 15.82 -5.19
CA CYS A 19 -7.79 15.88 -5.78
C CYS A 19 -7.74 16.77 -7.03
N GLY A 20 -8.75 16.69 -7.90
CA GLY A 20 -8.82 17.53 -9.11
C GLY A 20 -8.93 19.02 -8.79
N THR A 21 -9.83 19.38 -7.88
CA THR A 21 -10.12 20.78 -7.51
C THR A 21 -9.00 21.43 -6.71
N VAL A 22 -8.50 20.74 -5.68
CA VAL A 22 -7.37 21.23 -4.87
C VAL A 22 -6.12 21.35 -5.72
N GLY A 23 -5.84 20.36 -6.56
CA GLY A 23 -4.70 20.41 -7.46
C GLY A 23 -4.79 21.52 -8.52
N PHE A 24 -5.98 21.80 -9.05
CA PHE A 24 -6.19 22.94 -9.94
C PHE A 24 -5.85 24.27 -9.25
N ALA A 25 -6.40 24.48 -8.05
CA ALA A 25 -6.15 25.70 -7.29
C ALA A 25 -4.67 25.87 -6.94
N ILE A 26 -4.00 24.82 -6.48
CA ILE A 26 -2.57 24.83 -6.17
C ILE A 26 -1.75 25.17 -7.40
N ASN A 27 -1.99 24.51 -8.54
CA ASN A 27 -1.25 24.79 -9.77
C ASN A 27 -1.39 26.24 -10.22
N LYS A 28 -2.60 26.80 -10.12
CA LYS A 28 -2.88 28.19 -10.47
C LYS A 28 -2.18 29.18 -9.53
N VAL A 29 -2.28 28.99 -8.21
CA VAL A 29 -1.71 29.89 -7.20
C VAL A 29 -0.19 29.86 -7.20
N THR A 30 0.39 28.65 -7.23
CA THR A 30 1.86 28.46 -7.19
C THR A 30 2.51 28.61 -8.58
N LYS A 31 1.69 28.79 -9.63
CA LYS A 31 2.10 28.87 -11.04
C LYS A 31 2.96 27.67 -11.44
N LEU A 32 2.60 26.47 -10.99
CA LEU A 32 3.25 25.22 -11.41
C LEU A 32 2.84 24.93 -12.86
N GLU A 33 3.57 25.54 -13.81
CA GLU A 33 3.37 25.31 -15.24
C GLU A 33 3.48 23.81 -15.57
N ASN A 34 2.55 23.33 -16.39
CA ASN A 34 2.55 21.98 -16.98
C ASN A 34 2.50 20.81 -15.96
N LYS A 35 1.78 20.95 -14.84
CA LYS A 35 1.54 19.82 -13.91
C LYS A 35 0.11 19.30 -14.00
N SER A 36 -0.03 17.98 -13.87
CA SER A 36 -1.35 17.33 -13.76
C SER A 36 -2.07 17.82 -12.50
N CYS A 37 -3.21 18.51 -12.65
CA CYS A 37 -4.02 18.98 -11.52
C CYS A 37 -4.35 17.82 -10.59
N TYR A 38 -4.83 16.70 -11.13
CA TYR A 38 -5.16 15.52 -10.34
C TYR A 38 -3.99 14.99 -9.49
N ILE A 39 -2.82 14.75 -10.11
CA ILE A 39 -1.64 14.23 -9.41
C ILE A 39 -1.16 15.23 -8.36
N THR A 40 -1.27 16.54 -8.63
CA THR A 40 -0.92 17.58 -7.66
C THR A 40 -1.80 17.50 -6.41
N GLY A 41 -3.12 17.37 -6.57
CA GLY A 41 -4.02 17.20 -5.44
C GLY A 41 -3.82 15.87 -4.71
N LEU A 42 -3.51 14.78 -5.44
CA LEU A 42 -3.19 13.48 -4.84
C LEU A 42 -1.92 13.55 -3.98
N VAL A 43 -0.85 14.18 -4.49
CA VAL A 43 0.39 14.41 -3.73
C VAL A 43 0.13 15.27 -2.49
N VAL A 44 -0.73 16.28 -2.60
CA VAL A 44 -1.12 17.13 -1.46
C VAL A 44 -1.92 16.34 -0.43
N LEU A 45 -2.88 15.51 -0.85
CA LEU A 45 -3.68 14.67 0.05
C LEU A 45 -2.80 13.77 0.93
N PHE A 46 -1.77 13.15 0.36
CA PHE A 46 -0.87 12.28 1.11
C PHE A 46 0.19 13.07 1.88
N GLY A 47 0.91 13.96 1.18
CA GLY A 47 2.03 14.71 1.74
C GLY A 47 1.60 15.64 2.88
N MET A 48 0.50 16.38 2.74
CA MET A 48 0.02 17.26 3.81
C MET A 48 -0.55 16.48 4.99
N THR A 49 -1.29 15.39 4.74
CA THR A 49 -1.76 14.51 5.83
C THR A 49 -0.59 14.02 6.66
N PHE A 50 0.50 13.59 6.00
CA PHE A 50 1.71 13.14 6.68
C PHE A 50 2.41 14.24 7.47
N VAL A 51 2.57 15.42 6.88
CA VAL A 51 3.18 16.58 7.57
C VAL A 51 2.36 16.96 8.81
N ILE A 52 1.03 16.97 8.71
CA ILE A 52 0.13 17.31 9.82
C ILE A 52 0.12 16.20 10.89
N SER A 53 0.14 14.93 10.49
CA SER A 53 0.10 13.80 11.43
C SER A 53 1.44 13.56 12.13
N THR A 54 2.56 14.00 11.54
CA THR A 54 3.90 13.78 12.10
C THR A 54 4.03 14.27 13.55
N PRO A 55 3.73 15.53 13.91
CA PRO A 55 3.78 15.96 15.32
C PRO A 55 2.88 15.13 16.24
N PHE A 56 1.71 14.71 15.77
CA PHE A 56 0.79 13.92 16.58
C PHE A 56 1.33 12.52 16.87
N MET A 57 2.00 11.90 15.90
CA MET A 57 2.70 10.63 16.09
C MET A 57 3.95 10.79 16.96
N LEU A 58 4.69 11.89 16.84
CA LEU A 58 5.91 12.15 17.62
C LEU A 58 5.63 12.41 19.11
N PHE A 59 4.52 13.09 19.41
CA PHE A 59 4.17 13.55 20.76
C PHE A 59 2.98 12.78 21.38
N ASP A 60 2.60 11.65 20.78
CA ASP A 60 1.47 10.81 21.20
C ASP A 60 0.17 11.60 21.48
N LEU A 61 -0.17 12.50 20.56
CA LEU A 61 -1.36 13.34 20.68
C LEU A 61 -2.61 12.57 20.22
N LYS A 62 -3.77 12.96 20.78
CA LYS A 62 -5.05 12.28 20.53
C LYS A 62 -5.45 12.31 19.05
N PHE A 63 -5.88 11.16 18.54
CA PHE A 63 -6.43 11.01 17.20
C PHE A 63 -7.63 11.93 16.94
N SER A 64 -8.52 12.14 17.91
CA SER A 64 -9.69 13.01 17.74
C SER A 64 -9.31 14.46 17.41
N THR A 65 -8.21 14.94 17.98
CA THR A 65 -7.68 16.29 17.71
C THR A 65 -7.04 16.35 16.33
N LEU A 66 -6.27 15.31 15.96
CA LEU A 66 -5.70 15.19 14.61
C LEU A 66 -6.80 15.16 13.54
N TYR A 67 -7.83 14.35 13.76
CA TYR A 67 -8.99 14.22 12.88
C TYR A 67 -9.66 15.57 12.66
N ALA A 68 -9.99 16.30 13.73
CA ALA A 68 -10.59 17.62 13.64
C ALA A 68 -9.70 18.61 12.87
N LEU A 69 -8.40 18.59 13.11
CA LEU A 69 -7.43 19.45 12.42
C LEU A 69 -7.36 19.14 10.92
N ILE A 70 -7.24 17.86 10.53
CA ILE A 70 -7.18 17.44 9.13
C ILE A 70 -8.46 17.82 8.40
N ILE A 71 -9.64 17.52 8.98
CA ILE A 71 -10.93 17.88 8.37
C ILE A 71 -11.10 19.40 8.27
N GLY A 72 -10.69 20.15 9.29
CA GLY A 72 -10.73 21.62 9.28
C GLY A 72 -9.85 22.21 8.17
N ILE A 73 -8.58 21.77 8.09
CA ILE A 73 -7.64 22.23 7.05
C ILE A 73 -8.16 21.87 5.66
N TYR A 74 -8.55 20.61 5.42
CA TYR A 74 -9.03 20.21 4.10
C TYR A 74 -10.37 20.84 3.74
N GLY A 75 -11.25 21.12 4.72
CA GLY A 75 -12.46 21.91 4.51
C GLY A 75 -12.16 23.32 4.02
N ILE A 76 -11.22 24.02 4.67
CA ILE A 76 -10.78 25.37 4.26
C ILE A 76 -10.11 25.33 2.88
N VAL A 77 -9.18 24.39 2.67
CA VAL A 77 -8.46 24.25 1.39
C VAL A 77 -9.44 23.94 0.26
N LEU A 78 -10.41 23.04 0.47
CA LEU A 78 -11.43 22.71 -0.52
C LEU A 78 -12.32 23.92 -0.81
N ALA A 79 -12.80 24.64 0.21
CA ALA A 79 -13.61 25.84 0.03
C ALA A 79 -12.86 26.92 -0.78
N ALA A 80 -11.60 27.21 -0.43
CA ALA A 80 -10.76 28.14 -1.18
C ALA A 80 -10.52 27.65 -2.62
N SER A 81 -10.31 26.35 -2.82
CA SER A 81 -10.09 25.76 -4.13
C SER A 81 -11.32 25.85 -5.03
N ILE A 82 -12.52 25.69 -4.45
CA ILE A 82 -13.80 25.88 -5.13
C ILE A 82 -13.95 27.34 -5.58
N VAL A 83 -13.61 28.32 -4.76
CA VAL A 83 -13.64 29.75 -5.14
C VAL A 83 -12.69 30.02 -6.32
N VAL A 84 -11.47 29.48 -6.29
CA VAL A 84 -10.51 29.60 -7.39
C VAL A 84 -11.03 28.91 -8.66
N LEU A 85 -11.68 27.77 -8.55
CA LEU A 85 -12.29 27.07 -9.68
C LEU A 85 -13.44 27.88 -10.30
N PHE A 86 -14.33 28.44 -9.49
CA PHE A 86 -15.44 29.28 -9.97
C PHE A 86 -14.94 30.53 -10.69
N SER A 87 -13.83 31.12 -10.24
CA SER A 87 -13.21 32.28 -10.91
C SER A 87 -12.74 31.98 -12.35
N ASP A 88 -12.59 30.71 -12.72
CA ASP A 88 -12.05 30.26 -14.02
C ASP A 88 -12.97 29.25 -14.72
N ILE A 89 -14.23 29.15 -14.28
CA ILE A 89 -15.12 28.07 -14.69
C ILE A 89 -15.38 28.06 -16.20
N GLY A 90 -15.44 29.24 -16.82
CA GLY A 90 -15.61 29.37 -18.27
C GLY A 90 -14.46 28.74 -19.06
N ASN A 91 -13.22 28.96 -18.62
CA ASN A 91 -12.02 28.40 -19.24
C ASN A 91 -11.89 26.89 -18.96
N VAL A 92 -12.21 26.45 -17.74
CA VAL A 92 -12.25 25.02 -17.42
C VAL A 92 -13.28 24.31 -18.28
N TYR A 93 -14.47 24.90 -18.43
CA TYR A 93 -15.53 24.36 -19.28
C TYR A 93 -15.10 24.29 -20.75
N SER A 94 -14.47 25.34 -21.30
CA SER A 94 -13.98 25.32 -22.68
C SER A 94 -12.92 24.24 -22.89
N ILE A 95 -11.94 24.11 -22.00
CA ILE A 95 -10.90 23.07 -22.06
C ILE A 95 -11.52 21.66 -22.00
N CYS A 96 -12.47 21.44 -21.09
CA CYS A 96 -13.16 20.15 -20.98
C CYS A 96 -13.98 19.85 -22.25
N ARG A 97 -14.70 20.84 -22.77
CA ARG A 97 -15.50 20.70 -23.98
C ARG A 97 -14.64 20.40 -25.21
N GLU A 98 -13.52 21.10 -25.38
CA GLU A 98 -12.57 20.86 -26.48
C GLU A 98 -12.00 19.45 -26.42
N LYS A 99 -11.56 18.98 -25.24
CA LYS A 99 -11.06 17.61 -25.08
C LYS A 99 -12.13 16.56 -25.33
N CYS A 100 -13.34 16.76 -24.81
CA CYS A 100 -14.45 15.84 -25.08
C CYS A 100 -14.78 15.79 -26.58
N HIS A 101 -14.80 16.93 -27.26
CA HIS A 101 -15.01 16.99 -28.70
C HIS A 101 -13.88 16.29 -29.47
N GLU A 102 -12.62 16.51 -29.10
CA GLU A 102 -11.46 15.83 -29.68
C GLU A 102 -11.59 14.29 -29.57
N ILE A 103 -12.03 13.79 -28.41
CA ILE A 103 -12.20 12.36 -28.17
C ILE A 103 -13.37 11.78 -28.99
N ILE A 104 -14.51 12.47 -29.03
CA ILE A 104 -15.73 11.99 -29.69
C ILE A 104 -15.62 12.08 -31.21
N SER A 105 -14.93 13.10 -31.72
CA SER A 105 -14.79 13.35 -33.16
C SER A 105 -13.91 12.32 -33.88
N ASP A 106 -12.95 11.71 -33.18
CA ASP A 106 -12.10 10.64 -33.72
C ASP A 106 -12.60 9.27 -33.25
N ARG A 107 -13.27 8.55 -34.18
CA ARG A 107 -13.82 7.20 -33.92
C ARG A 107 -12.76 6.22 -33.42
N ARG A 108 -11.53 6.28 -33.93
CA ARG A 108 -10.45 5.37 -33.50
C ARG A 108 -10.07 5.66 -32.04
N ARG A 109 -9.83 6.94 -31.71
CA ARG A 109 -9.50 7.34 -30.33
C ARG A 109 -10.62 6.99 -29.36
N CYS A 110 -11.87 7.23 -29.74
CA CYS A 110 -13.05 6.84 -28.94
C CYS A 110 -13.05 5.33 -28.66
N CYS A 111 -12.86 4.48 -29.69
CA CYS A 111 -12.75 3.03 -29.51
C CYS A 111 -11.61 2.65 -28.55
N LEU A 112 -10.43 3.25 -28.68
CA LEU A 112 -9.29 2.98 -27.79
C LEU A 112 -9.57 3.39 -26.34
N TYR A 113 -10.23 4.52 -26.10
CA TYR A 113 -10.67 4.91 -24.75
C TYR A 113 -11.67 3.91 -24.17
N ILE A 114 -12.60 3.41 -24.98
CA ILE A 114 -13.56 2.37 -24.56
C ILE A 114 -12.82 1.09 -24.19
N ILE A 115 -11.84 0.66 -25.00
CA ILE A 115 -11.03 -0.53 -24.70
C ILE A 115 -10.26 -0.35 -23.39
N LEU A 116 -9.57 0.78 -23.22
CA LEU A 116 -8.86 1.09 -21.98
C LEU A 116 -9.83 1.06 -20.78
N LEU A 117 -10.99 1.70 -20.90
CA LEU A 117 -12.02 1.69 -19.87
C LEU A 117 -12.49 0.28 -19.56
N ILE A 118 -12.73 -0.57 -20.56
CA ILE A 118 -13.13 -1.98 -20.37
C ILE A 118 -12.04 -2.74 -19.60
N THR A 119 -10.76 -2.57 -19.94
CA THR A 119 -9.67 -3.26 -19.21
C THR A 119 -9.59 -2.84 -17.74
N ILE A 120 -9.79 -1.55 -17.45
CA ILE A 120 -9.80 -1.03 -16.07
C ILE A 120 -11.06 -1.51 -15.33
N LEU A 121 -12.23 -1.48 -15.98
CA LEU A 121 -13.48 -1.95 -15.40
C LEU A 121 -13.44 -3.46 -15.13
N PHE A 122 -12.79 -4.25 -15.98
CA PHE A 122 -12.56 -5.67 -15.74
C PHE A 122 -11.74 -5.89 -14.46
N GLN A 123 -10.63 -5.17 -14.29
CA GLN A 123 -9.81 -5.25 -13.07
C GLN A 123 -10.60 -4.80 -11.83
N LEU A 124 -11.34 -3.69 -11.92
CA LEU A 124 -12.20 -3.21 -10.84
C LEU A 124 -13.28 -4.24 -10.48
N PHE A 125 -13.90 -4.87 -11.48
CA PHE A 125 -14.88 -5.92 -11.27
C PHE A 125 -14.26 -7.09 -10.50
N MET A 126 -13.09 -7.57 -10.93
CA MET A 126 -12.38 -8.65 -10.24
C MET A 126 -12.07 -8.25 -8.80
N ILE A 127 -11.45 -7.10 -8.58
CA ILE A 127 -11.10 -6.62 -7.24
C ILE A 127 -12.34 -6.46 -6.37
N VAL A 128 -13.43 -5.86 -6.85
CA VAL A 128 -14.62 -5.55 -6.03
C VAL A 128 -15.47 -6.79 -5.74
N TYR A 129 -15.62 -7.68 -6.71
CA TYR A 129 -16.53 -8.83 -6.63
C TYR A 129 -15.89 -10.06 -5.98
N TYR A 130 -14.60 -10.29 -6.23
CA TYR A 130 -13.84 -11.37 -5.61
C TYR A 130 -13.12 -10.88 -4.35
N GLN A 131 -12.57 -11.82 -3.59
CA GLN A 131 -11.72 -11.58 -2.43
C GLN A 131 -10.35 -12.19 -2.63
N HIS A 132 -9.35 -11.49 -2.12
CA HIS A 132 -7.99 -11.94 -1.94
C HIS A 132 -7.65 -11.67 -0.47
N GLY A 133 -7.34 -12.71 0.28
CA GLY A 133 -6.94 -12.57 1.68
C GLY A 133 -5.46 -12.25 1.79
N ASP A 134 -5.12 -11.19 2.52
CA ASP A 134 -3.73 -10.86 2.86
C ASP A 134 -3.61 -10.75 4.38
N ILE A 135 -2.95 -11.75 4.98
CA ILE A 135 -2.78 -11.88 6.43
C ILE A 135 -2.01 -10.71 7.08
N ASP A 136 -1.36 -9.82 6.31
CA ASP A 136 -0.76 -8.60 6.86
C ASP A 136 -1.83 -7.57 7.29
N ASP A 137 -3.07 -7.69 6.80
CA ASP A 137 -4.15 -6.75 7.11
C ASP A 137 -4.58 -6.83 8.58
N SER A 138 -4.37 -7.99 9.21
CA SER A 138 -4.48 -8.21 10.67
C SER A 138 -3.61 -7.26 11.51
N TYR A 139 -2.61 -6.61 10.91
CA TYR A 139 -1.85 -5.52 11.53
C TYR A 139 -2.25 -4.15 10.96
N TYR A 140 -2.24 -3.97 9.63
CA TYR A 140 -2.41 -2.64 9.03
C TYR A 140 -3.84 -2.08 9.16
N LEU A 141 -4.86 -2.90 8.89
CA LEU A 141 -6.25 -2.46 9.06
C LEU A 141 -6.65 -2.44 10.54
N ALA A 142 -6.06 -3.32 11.33
CA ALA A 142 -6.18 -3.29 12.78
C ALA A 142 -5.57 -2.03 13.41
N GLN A 143 -4.52 -1.47 12.83
CA GLN A 143 -3.94 -0.17 13.23
C GLN A 143 -4.94 0.98 13.02
N VAL A 144 -5.62 0.99 11.87
CA VAL A 144 -6.69 1.96 11.57
C VAL A 144 -7.80 1.90 12.62
N ASN A 145 -8.23 0.70 13.00
CA ASN A 145 -9.24 0.51 14.03
C ASN A 145 -8.74 0.89 15.42
N THR A 146 -7.49 0.58 15.76
CA THR A 146 -6.85 0.94 17.03
C THR A 146 -6.80 2.45 17.23
N TYR A 147 -6.47 3.23 16.19
CA TYR A 147 -6.47 4.70 16.27
C TYR A 147 -7.83 5.27 16.67
N ILE A 148 -8.90 4.62 16.23
CA ILE A 148 -10.27 5.09 16.41
C ILE A 148 -10.86 4.62 17.74
N SER A 149 -10.65 3.35 18.11
CA SER A 149 -11.18 2.80 19.35
C SER A 149 -10.45 3.35 20.59
N THR A 150 -9.13 3.51 20.50
CA THR A 150 -8.31 3.93 21.66
C THR A 150 -8.03 5.44 21.67
N GLY A 151 -8.16 6.11 20.52
CA GLY A 151 -7.78 7.50 20.35
C GLY A 151 -6.26 7.76 20.38
N ARG A 152 -5.42 6.71 20.45
CA ARG A 152 -3.96 6.79 20.46
C ARG A 152 -3.37 6.45 19.10
N LEU A 153 -2.32 7.17 18.71
CA LEU A 153 -1.59 6.92 17.46
C LEU A 153 -0.36 6.04 17.65
N THR A 154 0.06 5.83 18.90
CA THR A 154 1.24 5.03 19.22
C THR A 154 0.99 4.20 20.49
N GLY A 155 1.86 3.23 20.76
CA GLY A 155 1.98 2.60 22.07
C GLY A 155 1.01 1.45 22.37
N ILE A 156 0.09 1.11 21.47
CA ILE A 156 -0.78 -0.08 21.58
C ILE A 156 -0.53 -0.95 20.37
N ASP A 157 -0.27 -2.24 20.60
CA ASP A 157 -0.13 -3.22 19.53
C ASP A 157 -1.42 -3.36 18.70
N PRO A 158 -1.36 -3.13 17.38
CA PRO A 158 -2.51 -3.23 16.49
C PRO A 158 -3.03 -4.63 16.26
N ALA A 159 -2.22 -5.68 16.36
CA ALA A 159 -2.72 -7.02 16.09
C ALA A 159 -3.55 -7.55 17.27
N SER A 160 -3.18 -7.17 18.50
CA SER A 160 -3.84 -7.64 19.72
C SER A 160 -4.78 -6.63 20.39
N GLY A 161 -4.44 -5.35 20.42
CA GLY A 161 -5.22 -4.32 21.14
C GLY A 161 -5.00 -4.35 22.64
N LEU A 162 -4.05 -5.14 23.11
CA LEU A 162 -3.65 -5.22 24.51
C LEU A 162 -2.80 -4.01 24.87
N GLU A 163 -3.27 -3.20 25.82
CA GLU A 163 -2.61 -1.92 26.18
C GLU A 163 -1.23 -2.08 26.80
N TYR A 164 -0.93 -3.26 27.35
CA TYR A 164 0.39 -3.57 27.90
C TYR A 164 1.41 -4.01 26.85
N LEU A 165 0.97 -4.28 25.61
CA LEU A 165 1.84 -4.57 24.48
C LEU A 165 2.01 -3.34 23.61
N LYS A 166 3.25 -2.93 23.38
CA LYS A 166 3.57 -1.81 22.49
C LYS A 166 3.75 -2.30 21.07
N SER A 167 3.25 -1.50 20.13
CA SER A 167 3.49 -1.66 18.69
C SER A 167 4.98 -1.55 18.36
N SER A 168 5.47 -2.29 17.37
CA SER A 168 6.84 -2.14 16.88
C SER A 168 7.09 -0.76 16.26
N SER A 169 8.18 -0.08 16.63
CA SER A 169 8.56 1.23 16.06
C SER A 169 8.83 1.21 14.56
N GLN A 170 9.06 0.03 13.96
CA GLN A 170 9.23 -0.06 12.52
C GLN A 170 8.02 0.52 11.77
N TYR A 171 6.82 0.39 12.35
CA TYR A 171 5.53 0.89 11.87
C TYR A 171 5.18 2.30 12.38
N SER A 172 6.08 2.95 13.11
CA SER A 172 5.91 4.35 13.51
C SER A 172 6.14 5.30 12.34
N LEU A 173 5.53 6.49 12.44
CA LEU A 173 5.61 7.56 11.44
C LEU A 173 5.17 7.12 10.05
N VAL A 174 4.08 6.36 9.97
CA VAL A 174 3.39 6.03 8.70
C VAL A 174 2.08 6.81 8.65
N GLY A 175 1.90 7.61 7.60
CA GLY A 175 0.75 8.51 7.45
C GLY A 175 -0.47 7.87 6.78
N TYR A 176 -0.32 6.70 6.16
CA TYR A 176 -1.37 6.11 5.36
C TYR A 176 -2.50 5.47 6.16
N GLU A 177 -2.19 4.72 7.21
CA GLU A 177 -3.20 4.18 8.13
C GLU A 177 -3.92 5.33 8.86
N VAL A 178 -3.24 6.45 9.12
CA VAL A 178 -3.86 7.68 9.63
C VAL A 178 -4.86 8.26 8.62
N LEU A 179 -4.48 8.34 7.33
CA LEU A 179 -5.37 8.79 6.27
C LEU A 179 -6.61 7.88 6.16
N LEU A 180 -6.43 6.55 6.18
CA LEU A 180 -7.53 5.59 6.19
C LEU A 180 -8.43 5.77 7.41
N ALA A 181 -7.87 6.01 8.60
CA ALA A 181 -8.64 6.27 9.81
C ALA A 181 -9.48 7.56 9.71
N VAL A 182 -8.90 8.64 9.16
CA VAL A 182 -9.65 9.88 8.90
C VAL A 182 -10.78 9.65 7.91
N LEU A 183 -10.55 8.92 6.81
CA LEU A 183 -11.57 8.61 5.81
C LEU A 183 -12.68 7.72 6.39
N LYS A 184 -12.30 6.69 7.15
CA LYS A 184 -13.23 5.80 7.85
C LYS A 184 -14.13 6.61 8.80
N GLN A 185 -13.55 7.50 9.61
CA GLN A 185 -14.29 8.33 10.55
C GLN A 185 -15.19 9.37 9.85
N PHE A 186 -14.69 10.00 8.78
CA PHE A 186 -15.44 11.01 8.01
C PHE A 186 -16.64 10.41 7.27
N PHE A 187 -16.45 9.29 6.59
CA PHE A 187 -17.51 8.64 5.81
C PHE A 187 -18.33 7.61 6.61
N ARG A 188 -17.95 7.33 7.86
CA ARG A 188 -18.59 6.36 8.75
C ARG A 188 -18.79 5.00 8.09
N VAL A 189 -17.70 4.42 7.59
CA VAL A 189 -17.68 3.12 6.90
C VAL A 189 -16.83 2.13 7.70
N ASN A 190 -17.07 0.83 7.56
CA ASN A 190 -16.20 -0.18 8.16
C ASN A 190 -14.81 -0.16 7.49
N THR A 191 -13.74 -0.44 8.25
CA THR A 191 -12.35 -0.40 7.78
C THR A 191 -12.09 -1.42 6.68
N ALA A 192 -12.50 -2.69 6.85
CA ALA A 192 -12.34 -3.74 5.86
C ALA A 192 -13.08 -3.40 4.56
N VAL A 193 -14.31 -2.86 4.64
CA VAL A 193 -15.03 -2.41 3.44
C VAL A 193 -14.32 -1.25 2.74
N LEU A 194 -13.84 -0.28 3.51
CA LEU A 194 -13.08 0.85 2.98
C LEU A 194 -11.84 0.35 2.24
N ALA A 195 -11.05 -0.53 2.85
CA ALA A 195 -9.81 -1.05 2.29
C ALA A 195 -10.03 -2.02 1.13
N HIS A 196 -10.83 -3.08 1.29
CA HIS A 196 -10.92 -4.17 0.33
C HIS A 196 -11.87 -3.88 -0.84
N THR A 197 -12.69 -2.83 -0.77
CA THR A 197 -13.75 -2.59 -1.76
C THR A 197 -13.81 -1.15 -2.27
N ILE A 198 -13.78 -0.15 -1.39
CA ILE A 198 -13.98 1.26 -1.80
C ILE A 198 -12.68 1.91 -2.27
N TRP A 199 -11.62 1.78 -1.46
CA TRP A 199 -10.30 2.32 -1.74
C TRP A 199 -9.70 1.83 -3.07
N PRO A 200 -9.81 0.55 -3.46
CA PRO A 200 -9.22 0.06 -4.70
C PRO A 200 -9.83 0.74 -5.93
N ILE A 201 -11.10 1.17 -5.89
CA ILE A 201 -11.71 1.97 -6.96
C ILE A 201 -10.96 3.29 -7.12
N PHE A 202 -10.72 3.98 -6.01
CA PHE A 202 -9.97 5.24 -6.02
C PHE A 202 -8.52 5.03 -6.46
N ALA A 203 -7.82 4.08 -5.85
CA ALA A 203 -6.40 3.85 -6.06
C ALA A 203 -6.07 3.29 -7.45
N LEU A 204 -6.86 2.36 -7.99
CA LEU A 204 -6.59 1.76 -9.30
C LEU A 204 -6.83 2.77 -10.43
N VAL A 205 -7.90 3.54 -10.37
CA VAL A 205 -8.14 4.60 -11.36
C VAL A 205 -7.07 5.70 -11.24
N SER A 206 -6.65 6.04 -10.00
CA SER A 206 -5.51 6.95 -9.79
C SER A 206 -4.23 6.43 -10.44
N HIS A 207 -3.95 5.14 -10.29
CA HIS A 207 -2.82 4.46 -10.91
C HIS A 207 -2.87 4.66 -12.43
N TYR A 208 -3.99 4.34 -13.08
CA TYR A 208 -4.11 4.52 -14.52
C TYR A 208 -4.08 5.98 -15.00
N ILE A 209 -4.51 6.95 -14.18
CA ILE A 209 -4.30 8.38 -14.48
C ILE A 209 -2.81 8.72 -14.51
N VAL A 210 -2.02 8.18 -13.57
CA VAL A 210 -0.55 8.37 -13.54
C VAL A 210 0.11 7.66 -14.71
N ILE A 211 -0.27 6.42 -15.00
CA ILE A 211 0.24 5.65 -16.15
C ILE A 211 -0.07 6.36 -17.47
N TRP A 212 -1.28 6.88 -17.66
CA TRP A 212 -1.62 7.66 -18.85
C TRP A 212 -0.76 8.92 -18.98
N LYS A 213 -0.42 9.58 -17.87
CA LYS A 213 0.51 10.72 -17.87
C LYS A 213 1.94 10.33 -18.22
N LEU A 214 2.41 9.19 -17.75
CA LEU A 214 3.68 8.59 -18.19
C LEU A 214 3.66 8.26 -19.67
N ALA A 215 2.59 7.64 -20.16
CA ALA A 215 2.42 7.28 -21.56
C ALA A 215 2.47 8.52 -22.47
N LYS A 216 1.83 9.64 -22.06
CA LYS A 216 1.96 10.93 -22.76
C LYS A 216 3.39 11.46 -22.79
N CYS A 217 4.14 11.25 -21.71
CA CYS A 217 5.56 11.60 -21.67
C CYS A 217 6.41 10.74 -22.62
N ILE A 218 6.03 9.49 -22.89
CA ILE A 218 6.69 8.61 -23.85
C ILE A 218 6.36 9.06 -25.29
N ASP A 219 5.08 9.05 -25.67
CA ASP A 219 4.57 9.64 -26.91
C ASP A 219 3.07 9.96 -26.76
N ASP A 220 2.73 11.24 -26.81
CA ASP A 220 1.36 11.74 -26.67
C ASP A 220 0.40 11.16 -27.72
N ARG A 221 0.90 10.82 -28.92
CA ARG A 221 0.07 10.29 -30.01
C ARG A 221 -0.44 8.88 -29.73
N TYR A 222 0.32 8.09 -28.97
CA TYR A 222 0.02 6.69 -28.67
C TYR A 222 -0.25 6.46 -27.18
N ALA A 223 -0.50 7.52 -26.41
CA ALA A 223 -0.64 7.43 -24.96
C ALA A 223 -1.75 6.47 -24.52
N ILE A 224 -2.82 6.33 -25.32
CA ILE A 224 -3.92 5.41 -25.03
C ILE A 224 -3.50 3.97 -25.30
N GLU A 225 -2.91 3.68 -26.47
CA GLU A 225 -2.38 2.37 -26.81
C GLU A 225 -1.35 1.88 -25.79
N LEU A 226 -0.41 2.75 -25.39
CA LEU A 226 0.57 2.45 -24.34
C LEU A 226 -0.08 2.16 -22.98
N SER A 227 -1.16 2.87 -22.65
CA SER A 227 -1.91 2.62 -21.40
C SER A 227 -2.66 1.29 -21.44
N ILE A 228 -3.20 0.90 -22.60
CA ILE A 228 -3.84 -0.41 -22.80
C ILE A 228 -2.81 -1.52 -22.63
N MET A 229 -1.67 -1.41 -23.31
CA MET A 229 -0.58 -2.38 -23.21
C MET A 229 -0.08 -2.51 -21.76
N TYR A 230 0.13 -1.39 -21.07
CA TYR A 230 0.48 -1.40 -19.64
C TYR A 230 -0.61 -2.09 -18.80
N SER A 231 -1.88 -1.81 -19.09
CA SER A 231 -3.02 -2.45 -18.42
C SER A 231 -3.01 -3.97 -18.61
N LEU A 232 -2.70 -4.46 -19.81
CA LEU A 232 -2.55 -5.88 -20.10
C LEU A 232 -1.33 -6.49 -19.39
N ILE A 233 -0.17 -5.81 -19.39
CA ILE A 233 1.01 -6.24 -18.61
C ILE A 233 0.68 -6.31 -17.11
N THR A 234 -0.21 -5.43 -16.63
CA THR A 234 -0.69 -5.47 -15.24
C THR A 234 -1.54 -6.73 -15.01
N ILE A 235 -2.49 -7.05 -15.89
CA ILE A 235 -3.34 -8.25 -15.73
C ILE A 235 -2.52 -9.55 -15.81
N PHE A 236 -1.59 -9.63 -16.76
CA PHE A 236 -0.80 -10.83 -17.07
C PHE A 236 0.60 -10.84 -16.44
N GLY A 237 0.82 -9.99 -15.43
CA GLY A 237 2.10 -9.86 -14.72
C GLY A 237 2.19 -10.66 -13.40
N GLY A 238 1.44 -11.76 -13.29
CA GLY A 238 1.25 -12.52 -12.04
C GLY A 238 2.33 -13.51 -11.64
N TRP A 239 3.49 -13.53 -12.30
CA TRP A 239 4.57 -14.50 -12.08
C TRP A 239 5.22 -14.45 -10.68
N SER A 240 5.05 -13.37 -9.93
CA SER A 240 5.49 -13.29 -8.53
C SER A 240 4.50 -12.45 -7.70
N GLY A 241 4.32 -12.83 -6.43
CA GLY A 241 3.54 -12.05 -5.47
C GLY A 241 4.15 -10.68 -5.16
N TYR A 242 5.34 -10.37 -5.66
CA TYR A 242 6.09 -9.15 -5.41
C TYR A 242 6.29 -8.28 -6.66
N THR A 243 5.61 -8.61 -7.76
CA THR A 243 5.60 -7.76 -8.95
C THR A 243 4.77 -6.50 -8.72
N GLN A 244 5.08 -5.47 -9.49
CA GLN A 244 4.28 -4.24 -9.59
C GLN A 244 2.80 -4.56 -9.85
N SER A 245 2.54 -5.48 -10.79
CA SER A 245 1.22 -5.99 -11.13
C SER A 245 0.48 -6.58 -9.92
N SER A 246 1.16 -7.43 -9.13
CA SER A 246 0.60 -8.01 -7.90
C SER A 246 0.28 -6.96 -6.84
N PHE A 247 1.11 -5.92 -6.68
CA PHE A 247 0.79 -4.81 -5.78
C PHE A 247 -0.46 -4.03 -6.24
N VAL A 248 -0.61 -3.80 -7.54
CA VAL A 248 -1.75 -3.07 -8.11
C VAL A 248 -3.06 -3.86 -8.01
N LEU A 249 -3.04 -5.18 -8.20
CA LEU A 249 -4.27 -5.97 -8.29
C LEU A 249 -4.61 -6.75 -7.02
N ASN A 250 -3.64 -7.32 -6.31
CA ASN A 250 -3.94 -8.18 -5.16
C ASN A 250 -4.21 -7.38 -3.89
N ARG A 251 -3.60 -6.20 -3.71
CA ARG A 251 -3.59 -5.52 -2.40
C ARG A 251 -3.30 -4.02 -2.45
N ILE A 252 -3.84 -3.31 -3.45
CA ILE A 252 -3.61 -1.86 -3.64
C ILE A 252 -4.08 -0.99 -2.46
N TRP A 253 -4.80 -1.57 -1.50
CA TRP A 253 -5.18 -0.92 -0.25
C TRP A 253 -4.09 -0.92 0.83
N GLN A 254 -3.01 -1.66 0.66
CA GLN A 254 -1.89 -1.63 1.60
C GLN A 254 -0.93 -0.50 1.28
N GLY A 255 -0.34 0.11 2.30
CA GLY A 255 0.54 1.26 2.14
C GLY A 255 1.78 1.00 1.26
N LYS A 256 2.35 -0.22 1.34
CA LYS A 256 3.44 -0.68 0.45
C LYS A 256 2.99 -0.79 -1.00
N ALA A 257 1.75 -1.23 -1.24
CA ALA A 257 1.20 -1.33 -2.58
C ALA A 257 0.89 0.06 -3.15
N VAL A 258 0.35 0.98 -2.34
CA VAL A 258 0.14 2.38 -2.73
C VAL A 258 1.47 3.07 -3.10
N PHE A 259 2.54 2.81 -2.34
CA PHE A 259 3.89 3.31 -2.67
C PHE A 259 4.30 2.90 -4.08
N VAL A 260 4.22 1.59 -4.31
CA VAL A 260 4.69 0.90 -5.51
C VAL A 260 3.83 1.26 -6.72
N ALA A 261 2.50 1.23 -6.57
CA ALA A 261 1.54 1.52 -7.63
C ALA A 261 1.41 3.01 -7.96
N LEU A 262 1.53 3.93 -6.98
CA LEU A 262 1.29 5.36 -7.23
C LEU A 262 2.58 6.18 -7.16
N PHE A 263 3.32 6.10 -6.08
CA PHE A 263 4.38 7.07 -5.80
C PHE A 263 5.69 6.82 -6.57
N ILE A 264 6.03 5.56 -6.84
CA ILE A 264 7.12 5.22 -7.78
C ILE A 264 6.78 5.81 -9.18
N PRO A 265 5.64 5.48 -9.82
CA PRO A 265 5.24 6.07 -11.10
C PRO A 265 5.09 7.60 -11.09
N ILE A 266 4.60 8.21 -10.00
CA ILE A 266 4.49 9.67 -9.88
C ILE A 266 5.87 10.33 -9.92
N LEU A 267 6.87 9.75 -9.24
CA LEU A 267 8.22 10.31 -9.27
C LEU A 267 8.84 10.19 -10.67
N LEU A 268 8.68 9.03 -11.30
CA LEU A 268 9.14 8.83 -12.67
C LEU A 268 8.46 9.78 -13.64
N TRP A 269 7.13 9.96 -13.53
CA TRP A 269 6.36 10.91 -14.33
C TRP A 269 6.90 12.32 -14.15
N TYR A 270 7.15 12.72 -12.90
CA TYR A 270 7.64 14.04 -12.60
C TYR A 270 8.98 14.34 -13.28
N PHE A 271 9.92 13.39 -13.18
CA PHE A 271 11.21 13.49 -13.86
C PHE A 271 11.06 13.48 -15.38
N ALA A 272 10.16 12.66 -15.92
CA ALA A 272 9.91 12.58 -17.35
C ALA A 272 9.35 13.91 -17.89
N GLU A 273 8.31 14.46 -17.28
CA GLU A 273 7.65 15.71 -17.69
C GLU A 273 8.61 16.91 -17.60
N ASN A 274 9.47 16.93 -16.58
CA ASN A 274 10.37 18.05 -16.29
C ASN A 274 11.83 17.79 -16.67
N TYR A 275 12.07 16.81 -17.54
CA TYR A 275 13.42 16.33 -17.81
C TYR A 275 14.36 17.44 -18.29
N ASN A 276 13.88 18.25 -19.24
CA ASN A 276 14.63 19.38 -19.82
C ASN A 276 14.39 20.72 -19.11
N ASN A 277 13.51 20.75 -18.10
CA ASN A 277 13.17 21.99 -17.41
C ASN A 277 14.23 22.35 -16.35
N LYS A 278 14.45 23.66 -16.15
CA LYS A 278 15.28 24.18 -15.06
C LYS A 278 14.61 23.92 -13.71
N ALA A 279 15.39 23.58 -12.69
CA ALA A 279 14.87 23.32 -11.35
C ALA A 279 14.56 24.66 -10.64
N ARG A 280 13.28 25.06 -10.61
CA ARG A 280 12.82 26.26 -9.90
C ARG A 280 12.53 25.94 -8.43
N LYS A 281 12.52 26.94 -7.55
CA LYS A 281 12.24 26.77 -6.11
C LYS A 281 10.91 26.03 -5.84
N ARG A 282 9.84 26.40 -6.57
CA ARG A 282 8.53 25.74 -6.48
C ARG A 282 8.57 24.26 -6.89
N ASP A 283 9.45 23.91 -7.83
CA ASP A 283 9.62 22.54 -8.31
C ASP A 283 10.36 21.71 -7.25
N ILE A 284 11.35 22.29 -6.57
CA ILE A 284 12.07 21.68 -5.45
C ILE A 284 11.10 21.38 -4.29
N VAL A 285 10.26 22.34 -3.90
CA VAL A 285 9.26 22.16 -2.83
C VAL A 285 8.26 21.07 -3.21
N PHE A 286 7.80 21.06 -4.47
CA PHE A 286 6.86 20.04 -4.93
C PHE A 286 7.49 18.65 -4.99
N ILE A 287 8.76 18.51 -5.40
CA ILE A 287 9.48 17.23 -5.30
C ILE A 287 9.57 16.78 -3.84
N ALA A 288 9.92 17.67 -2.91
CA ALA A 288 9.98 17.31 -1.50
C ALA A 288 8.61 16.82 -0.99
N LEU A 289 7.51 17.44 -1.43
CA LEU A 289 6.16 16.99 -1.11
C LEU A 289 5.82 15.64 -1.76
N ILE A 290 6.25 15.38 -3.00
CA ILE A 290 6.15 14.05 -3.63
C ILE A 290 6.85 13.02 -2.75
N LEU A 291 8.11 13.30 -2.34
CA LEU A 291 8.90 12.40 -1.50
C LEU A 291 8.21 12.12 -0.16
N LEU A 292 7.72 13.16 0.53
CA LEU A 292 6.96 13.01 1.79
C LEU A 292 5.67 12.23 1.58
N ALA A 293 4.96 12.45 0.47
CA ALA A 293 3.75 11.70 0.14
C ALA A 293 4.04 10.21 -0.04
N GLY A 294 5.12 9.84 -0.74
CA GLY A 294 5.54 8.44 -0.87
C GLY A 294 6.04 7.84 0.45
N ILE A 295 6.84 8.58 1.23
CA ILE A 295 7.31 8.14 2.57
C ILE A 295 6.13 7.89 3.50
N SER A 296 5.06 8.69 3.39
CA SER A 296 3.87 8.54 4.21
C SER A 296 3.17 7.20 4.05
N THR A 297 3.36 6.51 2.92
CA THR A 297 2.57 5.31 2.63
C THR A 297 3.10 4.07 3.29
N THR A 298 4.41 3.96 3.49
CA THR A 298 4.98 2.75 4.06
C THR A 298 6.33 3.01 4.68
N THR A 299 6.67 2.16 5.63
CA THR A 299 7.92 2.23 6.38
C THR A 299 9.14 2.09 5.48
N VAL A 300 9.03 1.26 4.43
CA VAL A 300 10.05 0.97 3.42
C VAL A 300 10.40 2.18 2.57
N ALA A 301 9.44 3.07 2.33
CA ALA A 301 9.63 4.21 1.45
C ALA A 301 10.65 5.22 2.00
N ILE A 302 10.94 5.17 3.32
CA ILE A 302 11.95 6.03 3.94
C ILE A 302 13.35 5.87 3.32
N TYR A 303 13.74 4.65 2.92
CA TYR A 303 15.02 4.40 2.26
C TYR A 303 14.82 4.21 0.75
N LEU A 304 13.75 3.52 0.36
CA LEU A 304 13.56 3.12 -1.02
C LEU A 304 13.27 4.31 -1.95
N TYR A 305 12.54 5.32 -1.47
CA TYR A 305 12.19 6.47 -2.29
C TYR A 305 13.36 7.45 -2.49
N PRO A 306 14.18 7.76 -1.45
CA PRO A 306 15.44 8.46 -1.66
C PRO A 306 16.42 7.72 -2.59
N ILE A 307 16.48 6.38 -2.54
CA ILE A 307 17.29 5.59 -3.48
C ILE A 307 16.79 5.79 -4.91
N MET A 308 15.49 5.64 -5.16
CA MET A 308 14.90 5.88 -6.49
C MET A 308 15.19 7.31 -6.98
N TYR A 309 15.02 8.29 -6.09
CA TYR A 309 15.31 9.68 -6.39
C TYR A 309 16.77 9.89 -6.79
N PHE A 310 17.70 9.28 -6.04
CA PHE A 310 19.13 9.30 -6.35
C PHE A 310 19.44 8.66 -7.70
N CYS A 311 18.86 7.50 -8.01
CA CYS A 311 19.04 6.83 -9.30
C CYS A 311 18.55 7.70 -10.47
N LEU A 312 17.37 8.32 -10.36
CA LEU A 312 16.83 9.24 -11.37
C LEU A 312 17.67 10.52 -11.50
N TRP A 313 18.15 11.05 -10.36
CA TRP A 313 19.06 12.18 -10.31
C TRP A 313 20.38 11.88 -11.02
N CYS A 314 20.99 10.71 -10.75
CA CYS A 314 22.19 10.22 -11.44
C CYS A 314 21.95 10.07 -12.94
N GLY A 315 20.81 9.49 -13.34
CA GLY A 315 20.46 9.34 -14.75
C GLY A 315 20.37 10.68 -15.48
N LYS A 316 19.68 11.65 -14.89
CA LYS A 316 19.63 13.03 -15.41
C LYS A 316 21.01 13.69 -15.43
N PHE A 317 21.85 13.45 -14.41
CA PHE A 317 23.21 13.98 -14.34
C PHE A 317 24.09 13.47 -15.47
N ILE A 318 24.11 12.15 -15.68
CA ILE A 318 24.94 11.47 -16.69
C ILE A 318 24.58 11.97 -18.09
N ASP A 319 23.28 12.12 -18.36
CA ASP A 319 22.79 12.58 -19.67
C ASP A 319 23.03 14.08 -19.91
N THR A 320 22.61 14.94 -18.96
CA THR A 320 22.64 16.40 -19.16
C THR A 320 24.01 17.03 -18.87
N ARG A 321 24.84 16.38 -18.03
CA ARG A 321 26.13 16.86 -17.53
C ARG A 321 26.10 18.27 -16.91
N ASN A 322 24.92 18.73 -16.51
CA ASN A 322 24.72 20.07 -15.95
C ASN A 322 24.80 20.05 -14.42
N ILE A 323 26.02 20.18 -13.88
CA ILE A 323 26.28 20.15 -12.44
C ILE A 323 25.42 21.16 -11.67
N LYS A 324 25.28 22.39 -12.18
CA LYS A 324 24.56 23.46 -11.45
C LYS A 324 23.07 23.17 -11.28
N GLU A 325 22.40 22.71 -12.34
CA GLU A 325 20.97 22.37 -12.26
C GLU A 325 20.73 21.09 -11.47
N THR A 326 21.63 20.12 -11.62
CA THR A 326 21.55 18.84 -10.91
C THR A 326 21.82 18.99 -9.41
N LEU A 327 22.73 19.88 -8.98
CA LEU A 327 22.96 20.15 -7.55
C LEU A 327 21.73 20.74 -6.85
N LYS A 328 20.90 21.54 -7.55
CA LYS A 328 19.63 22.04 -6.98
C LYS A 328 18.66 20.92 -6.66
N LEU A 329 18.74 19.80 -7.38
CA LEU A 329 17.96 18.61 -7.12
C LEU A 329 18.47 17.82 -5.90
N CYS A 330 19.55 18.23 -5.22
CA CYS A 330 19.86 17.69 -3.89
C CYS A 330 19.00 18.34 -2.79
N CYS A 331 18.45 19.54 -3.02
CA CYS A 331 17.67 20.28 -2.02
C CYS A 331 16.41 19.55 -1.52
N PRO A 332 15.61 18.84 -2.35
CA PRO A 332 14.47 18.07 -1.86
C PRO A 332 14.84 17.05 -0.80
N ILE A 333 16.00 16.38 -0.92
CA ILE A 333 16.49 15.44 0.09
C ILE A 333 16.74 16.16 1.42
N ILE A 334 17.41 17.31 1.38
CA ILE A 334 17.67 18.13 2.58
C ILE A 334 16.37 18.51 3.29
N ILE A 335 15.32 18.86 2.53
CA ILE A 335 14.01 19.24 3.08
C ILE A 335 13.37 18.07 3.83
N ILE A 336 13.50 16.83 3.35
CA ILE A 336 12.88 15.67 3.98
C ILE A 336 13.72 15.03 5.08
N LEU A 337 15.01 15.39 5.22
CA LEU A 337 15.92 14.86 6.24
C LEU A 337 15.35 14.90 7.67
N PRO A 338 14.61 15.94 8.13
CA PRO A 338 14.03 15.95 9.47
C PRO A 338 13.09 14.76 9.74
N TRP A 339 12.28 14.34 8.76
CA TRP A 339 11.39 13.18 8.89
C TRP A 339 12.17 11.87 8.92
N ILE A 340 13.21 11.77 8.07
CA ILE A 340 14.09 10.61 8.06
C ILE A 340 14.81 10.48 9.41
N ALA A 341 15.39 11.57 9.90
CA ALA A 341 16.09 11.62 11.17
C ALA A 341 15.15 11.31 12.35
N ALA A 342 13.94 11.87 12.36
CA ALA A 342 12.95 11.58 13.40
C ALA A 342 12.65 10.07 13.46
N LYS A 343 12.41 9.42 12.31
CA LYS A 343 12.17 7.98 12.27
C LYS A 343 13.37 7.15 12.72
N LEU A 344 14.58 7.50 12.30
CA LEU A 344 15.80 6.84 12.76
C LEU A 344 15.98 6.95 14.28
N VAL A 345 15.62 8.09 14.88
CA VAL A 345 15.63 8.28 16.34
C VAL A 345 14.62 7.37 17.04
N PHE A 346 13.41 7.17 16.49
CA PHE A 346 12.45 6.20 17.04
C PHE A 346 13.00 4.77 17.03
N MET A 347 13.54 4.34 15.88
CA MET A 347 14.14 3.01 15.74
C MET A 347 15.33 2.81 16.71
N TYR A 348 16.15 3.86 16.91
CA TYR A 348 17.28 3.81 17.83
C TYR A 348 16.87 3.81 19.30
N LYS A 349 15.83 4.56 19.68
CA LYS A 349 15.30 4.56 21.06
C LYS A 349 14.76 3.19 21.47
N ASP A 350 14.07 2.50 20.57
CA ASP A 350 13.59 1.15 20.82
C ASP A 350 14.75 0.15 21.02
N LYS A 351 15.84 0.31 20.27
CA LYS A 351 17.07 -0.47 20.48
C LYS A 351 17.65 -0.29 21.89
N LEU A 352 17.68 0.94 22.39
CA LEU A 352 18.18 1.23 23.74
C LEU A 352 17.28 0.67 24.85
N ASN A 353 15.99 0.51 24.57
CA ASN A 353 14.99 0.05 25.53
C ASN A 353 14.80 -1.48 25.54
N GLY A 354 15.70 -2.27 24.94
CA GLY A 354 15.60 -3.74 24.93
C GLY A 354 14.50 -4.32 24.02
N LEU A 355 13.73 -3.48 23.31
CA LEU A 355 12.64 -3.88 22.43
C LEU A 355 13.14 -4.41 21.06
N SER A 356 14.34 -5.02 21.00
CA SER A 356 15.19 -5.07 19.81
C SER A 356 14.73 -6.03 18.70
N THR A 357 13.77 -5.57 17.91
CA THR A 357 13.60 -5.98 16.50
C THR A 357 14.83 -5.61 15.65
N TYR A 358 15.74 -4.76 16.14
CA TYR A 358 16.94 -4.35 15.41
C TYR A 358 17.95 -5.48 15.23
N ASP A 359 18.20 -6.29 16.27
CA ASP A 359 19.15 -7.39 16.17
C ASP A 359 18.63 -8.48 15.23
N ILE A 360 17.31 -8.69 15.20
CA ILE A 360 16.60 -9.59 14.27
C ILE A 360 16.72 -9.12 12.80
N VAL A 361 16.67 -7.81 12.52
CA VAL A 361 16.68 -7.26 11.16
C VAL A 361 18.09 -7.20 10.54
N THR A 362 19.15 -7.16 11.37
CA THR A 362 20.55 -7.23 10.90
C THR A 362 21.15 -8.63 10.94
N ASP A 363 20.53 -9.56 11.67
CA ASP A 363 20.98 -10.95 11.73
C ASP A 363 20.91 -11.59 10.35
N GLY A 364 21.95 -12.37 10.00
CA GLY A 364 22.03 -13.04 8.70
C GLY A 364 22.41 -12.16 7.51
N ALA A 365 22.64 -10.84 7.68
CA ALA A 365 23.12 -9.96 6.60
C ALA A 365 24.45 -10.45 5.98
N ASP A 366 25.35 -10.98 6.82
CA ASP A 366 26.66 -11.48 6.39
C ASP A 366 26.57 -12.80 5.59
N ASN A 367 25.45 -13.54 5.73
CA ASN A 367 25.17 -14.78 4.99
C ASN A 367 24.12 -14.59 3.87
N LEU A 368 23.78 -13.35 3.53
CA LEU A 368 22.70 -13.04 2.60
C LEU A 368 23.12 -13.34 1.15
N SER A 369 22.43 -14.28 0.50
CA SER A 369 22.66 -14.60 -0.91
C SER A 369 21.92 -13.63 -1.83
N TYR A 370 22.66 -12.87 -2.65
CA TYR A 370 22.08 -11.97 -3.66
C TYR A 370 21.18 -12.73 -4.64
N ILE A 371 21.64 -13.89 -5.13
CA ILE A 371 20.88 -14.72 -6.07
C ILE A 371 19.58 -15.20 -5.44
N ALA A 372 19.58 -15.59 -4.15
CA ALA A 372 18.35 -15.99 -3.47
C ALA A 372 17.36 -14.81 -3.31
N GLN A 373 17.85 -13.62 -2.98
CA GLN A 373 16.99 -12.43 -2.88
C GLN A 373 16.38 -12.04 -4.22
N LEU A 374 17.13 -12.15 -5.32
CA LEU A 374 16.66 -11.79 -6.65
C LEU A 374 15.83 -12.92 -7.29
N MET A 375 16.37 -14.13 -7.44
CA MET A 375 15.72 -15.25 -8.13
C MET A 375 14.59 -15.86 -7.31
N ASP A 376 14.88 -16.32 -6.09
CA ASP A 376 13.92 -17.11 -5.31
C ASP A 376 12.85 -16.21 -4.71
N ARG A 377 13.26 -15.07 -4.14
CA ARG A 377 12.35 -14.18 -3.43
C ARG A 377 11.61 -13.21 -4.34
N PHE A 378 12.33 -12.41 -5.13
CA PHE A 378 11.68 -11.39 -5.96
C PHE A 378 11.05 -11.96 -7.23
N LEU A 379 11.77 -12.77 -8.01
CA LEU A 379 11.25 -13.35 -9.26
C LEU A 379 10.48 -14.66 -9.06
N SER A 380 10.46 -15.23 -7.85
CA SER A 380 9.81 -16.51 -7.55
C SER A 380 10.24 -17.63 -8.52
N GLY A 381 11.53 -17.67 -8.86
CA GLY A 381 12.13 -18.67 -9.76
C GLY A 381 11.98 -18.39 -11.27
N HIS A 382 11.27 -17.33 -11.69
CA HIS A 382 11.02 -17.04 -13.11
C HIS A 382 12.19 -16.31 -13.78
N SER A 383 13.27 -17.04 -14.08
CA SER A 383 14.47 -16.49 -14.73
C SER A 383 14.22 -15.86 -16.11
N SER A 384 13.21 -16.33 -16.85
CA SER A 384 12.80 -15.77 -18.15
C SER A 384 12.43 -14.29 -18.07
N MET A 385 11.85 -13.85 -16.94
CA MET A 385 11.48 -12.45 -16.74
C MET A 385 12.69 -11.54 -16.59
N LEU A 386 13.76 -12.02 -15.96
CA LEU A 386 15.02 -11.29 -15.92
C LEU A 386 15.62 -11.12 -17.32
N LEU A 387 15.59 -12.18 -18.15
CA LEU A 387 16.08 -12.13 -19.53
C LEU A 387 15.28 -11.11 -20.37
N LEU A 388 13.96 -11.11 -20.24
CA LEU A 388 13.09 -10.13 -20.91
C LEU A 388 13.40 -8.70 -20.43
N PHE A 389 13.63 -8.51 -19.13
CA PHE A 389 13.98 -7.21 -18.57
C PHE A 389 15.31 -6.70 -19.11
N ILE A 390 16.34 -7.54 -19.14
CA ILE A 390 17.65 -7.19 -19.71
C ILE A 390 17.51 -6.88 -21.21
N ALA A 391 16.76 -7.67 -21.97
CA ALA A 391 16.52 -7.41 -23.38
C ALA A 391 15.81 -6.07 -23.61
N ALA A 392 14.81 -5.74 -22.80
CA ALA A 392 14.12 -4.45 -22.84
C ALA A 392 15.06 -3.28 -22.54
N LEU A 393 15.95 -3.41 -21.54
CA LEU A 393 16.97 -2.40 -21.24
C LEU A 393 17.96 -2.21 -22.39
N ILE A 394 18.39 -3.30 -23.04
CA ILE A 394 19.27 -3.24 -24.22
C ILE A 394 18.59 -2.46 -25.35
N ILE A 395 17.33 -2.76 -25.65
CA ILE A 395 16.56 -2.04 -26.66
C ILE A 395 16.52 -0.53 -26.34
N ILE A 396 16.19 -0.15 -25.10
CA ILE A 396 16.14 1.26 -24.70
C ILE A 396 17.53 1.91 -24.74
N ALA A 397 18.59 1.18 -24.39
CA ALA A 397 19.95 1.69 -24.42
C ALA A 397 20.39 2.08 -25.85
N PHE A 398 20.16 1.20 -26.83
CA PHE A 398 20.58 1.43 -28.21
C PHE A 398 19.62 2.31 -29.01
N GLU A 399 18.31 2.15 -28.82
CA GLU A 399 17.28 2.73 -29.69
C GLU A 399 16.44 3.83 -29.01
N GLY A 400 16.59 3.98 -27.70
CA GLY A 400 15.97 5.04 -26.93
C GLY A 400 16.57 6.41 -27.21
N SER A 401 15.77 7.45 -26.97
CA SER A 401 16.25 8.83 -26.94
C SER A 401 17.23 9.05 -25.78
N ARG A 402 17.95 10.18 -25.80
CA ARG A 402 18.81 10.57 -24.66
C ARG A 402 18.04 10.65 -23.35
N ARG A 403 16.85 11.25 -23.40
CA ARG A 403 15.91 11.31 -22.27
C ARG A 403 15.48 9.92 -21.81
N ASP A 404 15.20 9.01 -22.73
CA ASP A 404 14.76 7.64 -22.43
C ASP A 404 15.82 6.88 -21.63
N ARG A 405 17.09 6.97 -22.08
CA ARG A 405 18.23 6.39 -21.37
C ARG A 405 18.42 6.99 -19.97
N GLY A 406 18.30 8.31 -19.84
CA GLY A 406 18.45 8.99 -18.55
C GLY A 406 17.31 8.74 -17.56
N LEU A 407 16.14 8.33 -18.02
CA LEU A 407 15.00 7.98 -17.17
C LEU A 407 14.94 6.50 -16.78
N ILE A 408 15.46 5.61 -17.61
CA ILE A 408 15.34 4.15 -17.40
C ILE A 408 16.71 3.49 -17.25
N VAL A 409 17.55 3.55 -18.29
CA VAL A 409 18.79 2.76 -18.37
C VAL A 409 19.83 3.20 -17.33
N TYR A 410 20.13 4.50 -17.27
CA TYR A 410 21.14 5.02 -16.34
C TYR A 410 20.70 4.89 -14.87
N PRO A 411 19.44 5.13 -14.49
CA PRO A 411 18.95 4.85 -13.14
C PRO A 411 19.07 3.38 -12.74
N VAL A 412 18.74 2.43 -13.63
CA VAL A 412 18.91 1.00 -13.34
C VAL A 412 20.38 0.63 -13.16
N ILE A 413 21.26 1.09 -14.06
CA ILE A 413 22.72 0.88 -13.91
C ILE A 413 23.21 1.47 -12.58
N CYS A 414 22.75 2.67 -12.23
CA CYS A 414 23.10 3.30 -10.97
C CYS A 414 22.66 2.46 -9.77
N LEU A 415 21.44 1.91 -9.81
CA LEU A 415 20.93 1.01 -8.77
C LEU A 415 21.81 -0.24 -8.61
N GLU A 416 22.12 -0.94 -9.71
CA GLU A 416 22.91 -2.18 -9.72
C GLU A 416 24.37 -1.97 -9.28
N ILE A 417 24.96 -0.80 -9.55
CA ILE A 417 26.34 -0.50 -9.12
C ILE A 417 26.38 -0.10 -7.64
N THR A 418 25.30 0.45 -7.08
CA THR A 418 25.28 1.01 -5.72
C THR A 418 24.54 0.14 -4.72
N PHE A 419 23.20 0.14 -4.77
CA PHE A 419 22.38 -0.44 -3.71
C PHE A 419 21.96 -1.88 -4.02
N ALA A 420 21.72 -2.23 -5.28
CA ALA A 420 21.42 -3.60 -5.73
C ALA A 420 22.69 -4.38 -6.12
N ASN A 421 23.85 -3.99 -5.60
CA ASN A 421 25.12 -4.58 -5.99
C ASN A 421 25.41 -5.87 -5.19
N PRO A 422 25.67 -7.03 -5.84
CA PRO A 422 25.99 -8.27 -5.15
C PRO A 422 27.22 -8.18 -4.24
N LEU A 423 28.19 -7.30 -4.55
CA LEU A 423 29.38 -7.07 -3.72
C LEU A 423 29.10 -6.19 -2.49
N LEU A 424 28.02 -5.40 -2.53
CA LEU A 424 27.65 -4.48 -1.45
C LEU A 424 26.44 -4.98 -0.64
N ILE A 425 25.87 -6.14 -0.99
CA ILE A 425 24.65 -6.65 -0.35
C ILE A 425 24.75 -6.69 1.18
N GLY A 426 25.84 -7.21 1.75
CA GLY A 426 26.01 -7.25 3.20
C GLY A 426 26.00 -5.86 3.85
N PHE A 427 26.65 -4.87 3.20
CA PHE A 427 26.65 -3.48 3.67
C PHE A 427 25.26 -2.85 3.55
N VAL A 428 24.63 -2.96 2.38
CA VAL A 428 23.32 -2.34 2.11
C VAL A 428 22.24 -2.97 3.00
N ALA A 429 22.22 -4.30 3.11
CA ALA A 429 21.33 -5.04 3.98
C ALA A 429 21.50 -4.63 5.45
N LYS A 430 22.74 -4.49 5.92
CA LYS A 430 23.01 -4.17 7.34
C LYS A 430 22.71 -2.72 7.71
N TYR A 431 22.98 -1.77 6.84
CA TYR A 431 22.98 -0.34 7.20
C TYR A 431 21.89 0.50 6.52
N ILE A 432 21.27 0.00 5.46
CA ILE A 432 20.34 0.80 4.64
C ILE A 432 18.94 0.17 4.65
N THR A 433 18.81 -1.12 4.33
CA THR A 433 17.49 -1.75 4.13
C THR A 433 17.02 -2.59 5.32
N GLY A 434 17.91 -3.41 5.88
CA GLY A 434 17.57 -4.60 6.66
C GLY A 434 17.74 -5.89 5.84
N ALA A 435 18.25 -6.96 6.44
CA ALA A 435 18.53 -8.24 5.76
C ALA A 435 17.25 -8.91 5.23
N ASP A 436 16.21 -8.96 6.06
CA ASP A 436 14.93 -9.58 5.73
C ASP A 436 14.13 -8.85 4.65
N VAL A 437 14.52 -7.63 4.32
CA VAL A 437 13.75 -6.75 3.42
C VAL A 437 14.61 -6.19 2.28
N TYR A 438 15.85 -6.64 2.13
CA TYR A 438 16.77 -6.21 1.07
C TYR A 438 16.15 -6.36 -0.33
N TRP A 439 15.53 -7.50 -0.64
CA TRP A 439 14.86 -7.79 -1.91
C TRP A 439 13.83 -6.74 -2.36
N ARG A 440 13.30 -5.92 -1.45
CA ARG A 440 12.38 -4.82 -1.79
C ARG A 440 13.04 -3.76 -2.68
N ILE A 441 14.37 -3.73 -2.73
CA ILE A 441 15.11 -2.87 -3.64
C ILE A 441 14.75 -3.10 -5.12
N PHE A 442 14.41 -4.34 -5.48
CA PHE A 442 14.06 -4.72 -6.84
C PHE A 442 12.68 -4.19 -7.27
N TRP A 443 11.88 -3.64 -6.35
CA TRP A 443 10.66 -2.90 -6.69
C TRP A 443 10.96 -1.68 -7.57
N LEU A 444 12.16 -1.10 -7.43
CA LEU A 444 12.60 0.07 -8.21
C LEU A 444 12.93 -0.24 -9.69
N LEU A 445 12.97 -1.51 -10.08
CA LEU A 445 13.19 -1.90 -11.47
C LEU A 445 12.01 -1.55 -12.38
N ASP A 446 10.81 -1.40 -11.80
CA ASP A 446 9.56 -1.03 -12.48
C ASP A 446 9.39 -1.69 -13.87
N MET A 447 9.47 -3.03 -13.87
CA MET A 447 9.49 -3.82 -15.10
C MET A 447 8.34 -3.50 -16.07
N PRO A 448 7.08 -3.28 -15.65
CA PRO A 448 6.00 -2.95 -16.57
C PRO A 448 6.25 -1.67 -17.40
N ILE A 449 6.81 -0.62 -16.79
CA ILE A 449 7.15 0.61 -17.53
C ILE A 449 8.30 0.35 -18.51
N VAL A 450 9.32 -0.40 -18.08
CA VAL A 450 10.47 -0.75 -18.94
C VAL A 450 10.02 -1.57 -20.15
N PHE A 451 9.15 -2.57 -19.95
CA PHE A 451 8.56 -3.35 -21.05
C PHE A 451 7.72 -2.48 -21.98
N THR A 452 6.85 -1.64 -21.42
CA THR A 452 6.01 -0.71 -22.19
C THR A 452 6.85 0.19 -23.11
N MET A 453 7.95 0.73 -22.56
CA MET A 453 8.84 1.61 -23.30
C MET A 453 9.63 0.87 -24.38
N ALA A 454 10.17 -0.31 -24.08
CA ALA A 454 10.91 -1.11 -25.05
C ALA A 454 10.04 -1.54 -26.23
N ILE A 455 8.81 -2.02 -25.96
CA ILE A 455 7.85 -2.40 -27.01
C ILE A 455 7.51 -1.19 -27.88
N TYR A 456 7.23 -0.03 -27.27
CA TYR A 456 6.98 1.20 -28.03
C TYR A 456 8.16 1.59 -28.94
N ILE A 457 9.39 1.47 -28.45
CA ILE A 457 10.60 1.78 -29.22
C ILE A 457 10.74 0.84 -30.44
N ILE A 458 10.29 -0.41 -30.34
CA ILE A 458 10.22 -1.32 -31.49
C ILE A 458 9.13 -0.86 -32.46
N ILE A 459 7.92 -0.63 -31.96
CA ILE A 459 6.75 -0.27 -32.78
C ILE A 459 6.97 1.04 -33.54
N LYS A 460 7.57 2.06 -32.91
CA LYS A 460 7.79 3.38 -33.53
C LYS A 460 8.74 3.34 -34.73
N LYS A 461 9.48 2.25 -34.96
CA LYS A 461 10.31 2.05 -36.15
C LYS A 461 9.49 1.71 -37.40
N ILE A 462 8.21 1.38 -37.24
CA ILE A 462 7.32 1.06 -38.35
C ILE A 462 6.85 2.39 -38.99
N ASN A 463 7.10 2.54 -40.30
CA ASN A 463 6.76 3.77 -41.02
C ASN A 463 5.27 3.93 -41.35
N ASP A 464 4.55 2.81 -41.53
CA ASP A 464 3.13 2.82 -41.87
C ASP A 464 2.23 2.83 -40.63
N LYS A 465 1.36 3.84 -40.53
CA LYS A 465 0.41 4.03 -39.44
C LYS A 465 -0.55 2.85 -39.24
N ASN A 466 -0.93 2.15 -40.31
CA ASN A 466 -1.83 0.99 -40.22
C ASN A 466 -1.09 -0.21 -39.59
N HIS A 467 0.17 -0.39 -39.96
CA HIS A 467 1.02 -1.43 -39.39
C HIS A 467 1.39 -1.16 -37.93
N ILE A 468 1.47 0.11 -37.49
CA ILE A 468 1.66 0.46 -36.08
C ILE A 468 0.51 -0.05 -35.20
N ALA A 469 -0.74 0.15 -35.62
CA ALA A 469 -1.89 -0.32 -34.87
C ALA A 469 -1.91 -1.85 -34.78
N LEU A 470 -1.61 -2.54 -35.89
CA LEU A 470 -1.47 -4.00 -35.91
C LEU A 470 -0.33 -4.47 -34.97
N ALA A 471 0.79 -3.76 -34.93
CA ALA A 471 1.92 -4.12 -34.07
C ALA A 471 1.57 -4.00 -32.58
N PHE A 472 0.82 -2.97 -32.16
CA PHE A 472 0.28 -2.91 -30.80
C PHE A 472 -0.59 -4.13 -30.47
N ILE A 473 -1.53 -4.48 -31.35
CA ILE A 473 -2.42 -5.63 -31.15
C ILE A 473 -1.61 -6.93 -31.03
N LEU A 474 -0.61 -7.15 -31.90
CA LEU A 474 0.23 -8.34 -31.83
C LEU A 474 1.06 -8.42 -30.54
N MET A 475 1.58 -7.28 -30.07
CA MET A 475 2.32 -7.23 -28.81
C MET A 475 1.41 -7.45 -27.60
N ASP A 476 0.20 -6.90 -27.63
CA ASP A 476 -0.82 -7.13 -26.61
C ASP A 476 -1.21 -8.61 -26.55
N LEU A 477 -1.42 -9.26 -27.70
CA LEU A 477 -1.66 -10.70 -27.79
C LEU A 477 -0.46 -11.51 -27.28
N ALA A 478 0.77 -11.08 -27.56
CA ALA A 478 1.97 -11.72 -27.05
C ALA A 478 2.02 -11.65 -25.51
N VAL A 479 1.74 -10.48 -24.91
CA VAL A 479 1.65 -10.30 -23.45
C VAL A 479 0.60 -11.23 -22.83
N ILE A 480 -0.58 -11.33 -23.46
CA ILE A 480 -1.65 -12.23 -23.00
C ILE A 480 -1.22 -13.70 -23.07
N SER A 481 -0.58 -14.10 -24.17
CA SER A 481 -0.20 -15.50 -24.41
C SER A 481 1.00 -15.99 -23.60
N LEU A 482 1.94 -15.10 -23.29
CA LEU A 482 3.19 -15.42 -22.58
C LEU A 482 3.12 -15.07 -21.10
N GLY A 483 2.20 -14.20 -20.70
CA GLY A 483 2.05 -13.77 -19.33
C GLY A 483 1.19 -14.71 -18.50
N GLN A 484 1.17 -14.46 -17.19
CA GLN A 484 0.41 -15.23 -16.22
C GLN A 484 -0.65 -14.34 -15.57
N SER A 485 -1.92 -14.71 -15.71
CA SER A 485 -3.03 -13.95 -15.13
C SER A 485 -2.93 -13.88 -13.61
N ILE A 486 -2.97 -12.68 -13.05
CA ILE A 486 -2.97 -12.49 -11.59
C ILE A 486 -4.15 -13.19 -10.92
N PHE A 487 -5.30 -13.22 -11.59
CA PHE A 487 -6.54 -13.75 -11.03
C PHE A 487 -6.61 -15.28 -11.00
N GLU A 488 -5.72 -15.96 -11.74
CA GLU A 488 -5.70 -17.43 -11.85
C GLU A 488 -4.65 -18.09 -10.95
N ASN A 489 -3.84 -17.29 -10.23
CA ASN A 489 -2.74 -17.77 -9.40
C ASN A 489 -3.16 -18.37 -8.05
N GLY A 490 -4.37 -18.90 -7.94
CA GLY A 490 -4.86 -19.64 -6.77
C GLY A 490 -5.14 -18.82 -5.51
N SER A 491 -4.97 -17.50 -5.55
CA SER A 491 -5.13 -16.61 -4.38
C SER A 491 -6.42 -15.80 -4.36
N TRP A 492 -7.29 -16.01 -5.34
CA TRP A 492 -8.57 -15.31 -5.50
C TRP A 492 -9.72 -16.27 -5.30
N ALA A 493 -10.70 -15.86 -4.49
CA ALA A 493 -11.93 -16.61 -4.25
C ALA A 493 -13.15 -15.70 -4.39
N LYS A 494 -14.34 -16.28 -4.57
CA LYS A 494 -15.59 -15.50 -4.50
C LYS A 494 -15.74 -14.98 -3.06
N ARG A 495 -16.09 -13.71 -2.88
CA ARG A 495 -16.30 -13.16 -1.55
C ARG A 495 -17.49 -13.81 -0.84
N GLU A 496 -17.35 -14.06 0.46
CA GLU A 496 -18.41 -14.62 1.31
C GLU A 496 -19.32 -13.52 1.87
N ASN A 497 -18.73 -12.38 2.23
CA ASN A 497 -19.42 -11.21 2.79
C ASN A 497 -18.90 -9.88 2.24
N VAL A 498 -19.48 -8.79 2.71
CA VAL A 498 -19.13 -7.42 2.29
C VAL A 498 -17.77 -6.95 2.80
N TYR A 499 -17.26 -7.54 3.88
CA TYR A 499 -15.96 -7.23 4.48
C TYR A 499 -14.81 -7.95 3.75
N LYS A 500 -15.13 -9.02 3.01
CA LYS A 500 -14.19 -9.91 2.34
C LYS A 500 -13.24 -10.61 3.30
N LEU A 501 -13.81 -11.05 4.41
CA LEU A 501 -13.15 -11.81 5.46
C LEU A 501 -13.82 -13.18 5.58
N ASP A 502 -13.18 -14.10 6.30
CA ASP A 502 -13.78 -15.39 6.66
C ASP A 502 -15.14 -15.17 7.34
N GLN A 503 -16.20 -15.81 6.84
CA GLN A 503 -17.55 -15.64 7.38
C GLN A 503 -17.63 -15.99 8.87
N ARG A 504 -16.89 -17.01 9.33
CA ARG A 504 -16.88 -17.45 10.73
C ARG A 504 -16.36 -16.34 11.65
N THR A 505 -15.35 -15.60 11.19
CA THR A 505 -14.81 -14.45 11.94
C THR A 505 -15.85 -13.34 12.08
N VAL A 506 -16.60 -13.05 11.01
CA VAL A 506 -17.68 -12.04 11.03
C VAL A 506 -18.79 -12.46 12.01
N ASP A 507 -19.23 -13.71 11.93
CA ASP A 507 -20.30 -14.24 12.77
C ASP A 507 -19.90 -14.20 14.27
N ILE A 508 -18.67 -14.61 14.61
CA ILE A 508 -18.13 -14.56 15.97
C ILE A 508 -18.15 -13.13 16.52
N VAL A 509 -17.68 -12.16 15.74
CA VAL A 509 -17.65 -10.74 16.15
C VAL A 509 -19.05 -10.20 16.35
N ASP A 510 -19.98 -10.47 15.43
CA ASP A 510 -21.37 -10.00 15.52
C ASP A 510 -22.09 -10.58 16.76
N ILE A 511 -21.87 -11.86 17.07
CA ILE A 511 -22.42 -12.52 18.28
C ILE A 511 -21.87 -11.89 19.56
N ILE A 512 -20.55 -11.69 19.63
CA ILE A 512 -19.91 -11.07 20.81
C ILE A 512 -20.38 -9.63 20.99
N HIS A 513 -20.48 -8.84 19.92
CA HIS A 513 -21.00 -7.47 19.99
C HIS A 513 -22.44 -7.41 20.47
N ALA A 514 -23.28 -8.37 20.07
CA ALA A 514 -24.66 -8.47 20.53
C ALA A 514 -24.75 -8.83 22.02
N ASP A 515 -23.93 -9.76 22.51
CA ASP A 515 -23.92 -10.16 23.92
C ASP A 515 -23.25 -9.12 24.85
N ALA A 516 -22.12 -8.54 24.42
CA ALA A 516 -21.35 -7.58 25.22
C ALA A 516 -21.99 -6.18 25.27
N ASN A 517 -23.09 -5.94 24.54
CA ASN A 517 -23.65 -4.61 24.28
C ASN A 517 -22.57 -3.61 23.77
N CYS A 518 -21.71 -4.07 22.88
CA CYS A 518 -20.57 -3.31 22.33
C CYS A 518 -19.54 -2.81 23.38
N ASN A 519 -19.42 -3.46 24.55
CA ASN A 519 -18.33 -3.20 25.48
C ASN A 519 -17.03 -3.87 25.02
N ALA A 520 -15.89 -3.23 25.32
CA ALA A 520 -14.58 -3.80 25.02
C ALA A 520 -14.41 -5.15 25.71
N SER A 521 -13.97 -6.15 24.95
CA SER A 521 -13.92 -7.55 25.38
C SER A 521 -12.63 -8.21 24.90
N ALA A 522 -12.05 -9.10 25.70
CA ALA A 522 -10.94 -9.96 25.30
C ALA A 522 -11.46 -11.30 24.76
N LEU A 523 -11.07 -11.62 23.52
CA LEU A 523 -11.49 -12.80 22.79
C LEU A 523 -10.30 -13.72 22.54
N LEU A 524 -10.38 -14.95 23.05
CA LEU A 524 -9.47 -16.03 22.69
C LEU A 524 -10.13 -16.95 21.66
N LEU A 525 -9.42 -17.22 20.57
CA LEU A 525 -9.91 -18.02 19.44
C LEU A 525 -8.71 -18.66 18.72
N PRO A 526 -8.95 -19.68 17.85
CA PRO A 526 -7.91 -20.23 16.99
C PRO A 526 -7.21 -19.14 16.15
N GLU A 527 -5.90 -19.26 15.96
CA GLU A 527 -5.09 -18.22 15.31
C GLU A 527 -5.58 -17.93 13.88
N GLU A 528 -6.03 -18.93 13.14
CA GLU A 528 -6.54 -18.78 11.77
C GLU A 528 -7.82 -17.94 11.68
N LEU A 529 -8.62 -17.89 12.75
CA LEU A 529 -9.82 -17.06 12.85
C LEU A 529 -9.52 -15.66 13.41
N SER A 530 -8.32 -15.46 13.98
CA SER A 530 -7.94 -14.19 14.62
C SER A 530 -7.72 -13.05 13.62
N TYR A 531 -7.29 -13.38 12.40
CA TYR A 531 -6.75 -12.39 11.45
C TYR A 531 -7.76 -11.28 11.13
N GLY A 532 -9.02 -11.64 10.89
CA GLY A 532 -10.05 -10.69 10.50
C GLY A 532 -10.71 -9.93 11.66
N VAL A 533 -10.54 -10.36 12.92
CA VAL A 533 -11.27 -9.79 14.08
C VAL A 533 -10.97 -8.30 14.23
N ARG A 534 -9.68 -7.94 14.27
CA ARG A 534 -9.28 -6.54 14.45
C ARG A 534 -9.30 -5.73 13.15
N GLU A 535 -9.46 -6.37 12.00
CA GLU A 535 -9.77 -5.69 10.73
C GLU A 535 -11.23 -5.20 10.71
N LEU A 536 -12.14 -6.00 11.28
CA LEU A 536 -13.55 -5.65 11.44
C LEU A 536 -13.76 -4.56 12.47
N CYS A 537 -13.12 -4.68 13.64
CA CYS A 537 -13.42 -3.85 14.80
C CYS A 537 -12.15 -3.50 15.60
N GLY A 538 -12.23 -2.51 16.50
CA GLY A 538 -11.08 -2.03 17.27
C GLY A 538 -11.16 -2.25 18.77
N ASP A 539 -12.33 -2.65 19.24
CA ASP A 539 -12.79 -2.78 20.61
C ASP A 539 -12.66 -4.20 21.16
N ILE A 540 -12.59 -5.22 20.30
CA ILE A 540 -12.23 -6.58 20.69
C ILE A 540 -10.70 -6.70 20.74
N LYS A 541 -10.20 -7.16 21.89
CA LYS A 541 -8.80 -7.48 22.13
C LYS A 541 -8.56 -8.96 21.80
N VAL A 542 -7.45 -9.25 21.12
CA VAL A 542 -7.14 -10.56 20.55
C VAL A 542 -5.74 -10.99 21.03
N PRO A 543 -5.64 -11.72 22.16
CA PRO A 543 -4.36 -12.07 22.76
C PRO A 543 -3.47 -12.95 21.89
N ILE A 544 -4.09 -13.73 20.99
CA ILE A 544 -3.39 -14.60 20.04
C ILE A 544 -3.77 -14.25 18.62
N ASN A 545 -2.74 -13.97 17.84
CA ASN A 545 -2.75 -13.59 16.44
C ASN A 545 -1.37 -13.90 15.84
N ARG A 546 -1.26 -13.72 14.53
CA ARG A 546 -0.04 -13.93 13.74
C ARG A 546 1.25 -13.35 14.32
N TYR A 547 1.15 -12.19 14.99
CA TYR A 547 2.30 -11.44 15.51
C TYR A 547 2.51 -11.64 17.02
N SER A 548 1.69 -12.47 17.68
CA SER A 548 1.68 -12.54 19.15
C SER A 548 3.03 -12.95 19.72
N LYS A 549 3.61 -14.06 19.25
CA LYS A 549 4.92 -14.52 19.73
C LYS A 549 5.98 -13.43 19.64
N SER A 550 6.17 -12.84 18.46
CA SER A 550 7.19 -11.80 18.26
C SER A 550 6.89 -10.52 19.06
N THR A 551 5.61 -10.16 19.21
CA THR A 551 5.20 -8.97 19.95
C THR A 551 5.42 -9.12 21.45
N PHE A 552 5.04 -10.26 22.05
CA PHE A 552 5.31 -10.52 23.45
C PHE A 552 6.81 -10.57 23.74
N PHE A 553 7.60 -11.24 22.89
CA PHE A 553 9.04 -11.37 23.07
C PHE A 553 9.73 -10.01 22.98
N SER A 554 9.37 -9.20 21.99
CA SER A 554 9.89 -7.84 21.84
C SER A 554 9.42 -6.88 22.94
N ASN A 555 8.40 -7.22 23.72
CA ASN A 555 7.94 -6.44 24.88
C ASN A 555 8.43 -7.02 26.22
N GLU A 556 9.42 -7.93 26.21
CA GLU A 556 9.94 -8.61 27.42
C GLU A 556 8.85 -9.39 28.19
N GLN A 557 7.82 -9.87 27.48
CA GLN A 557 6.70 -10.65 28.03
C GLN A 557 6.78 -12.14 27.63
N GLU A 558 7.99 -12.66 27.39
CA GLU A 558 8.20 -14.05 26.95
C GLU A 558 7.57 -15.07 27.92
N GLN A 559 7.77 -14.90 29.23
CA GLN A 559 7.18 -15.79 30.23
C GLN A 559 5.65 -15.78 30.15
N LYS A 560 5.05 -14.59 30.01
CA LYS A 560 3.60 -14.43 29.89
C LYS A 560 3.07 -15.10 28.61
N TYR A 561 3.79 -15.00 27.49
CA TYR A 561 3.44 -15.73 26.28
C TYR A 561 3.55 -17.24 26.45
N ASN A 562 4.61 -17.73 27.07
CA ASN A 562 4.79 -19.18 27.28
C ASN A 562 3.69 -19.76 28.19
N ILE A 563 3.22 -19.00 29.19
CA ILE A 563 2.07 -19.40 30.02
C ILE A 563 0.79 -19.44 29.19
N LEU A 564 0.52 -18.39 28.38
CA LEU A 564 -0.62 -18.35 27.47
C LEU A 564 -0.61 -19.53 26.50
N GLU A 565 0.54 -19.78 25.88
CA GLU A 565 0.73 -20.84 24.88
C GLU A 565 0.54 -22.24 25.49
N ASN A 566 1.19 -22.54 26.62
CA ASN A 566 1.14 -23.86 27.22
C ASN A 566 -0.16 -24.15 27.98
N ASN A 567 -0.79 -23.14 28.60
CA ASN A 567 -1.97 -23.37 29.43
C ASN A 567 -3.29 -23.21 28.67
N LEU A 568 -3.30 -22.44 27.57
CA LEU A 568 -4.51 -22.17 26.80
C LEU A 568 -4.37 -22.62 25.35
N ILE A 569 -3.33 -22.19 24.62
CA ILE A 569 -3.32 -22.37 23.16
C ILE A 569 -3.08 -23.81 22.74
N ILE A 570 -2.04 -24.45 23.27
CA ILE A 570 -1.75 -25.85 22.98
C ILE A 570 -2.92 -26.75 23.45
N PRO A 571 -3.40 -26.66 24.69
CA PRO A 571 -4.51 -27.51 25.16
C PRO A 571 -5.82 -27.31 24.40
N LEU A 572 -6.21 -26.06 24.12
CA LEU A 572 -7.53 -25.77 23.52
C LEU A 572 -7.55 -25.98 22.00
N TYR A 573 -6.46 -25.67 21.30
CA TYR A 573 -6.47 -25.60 19.83
C TYR A 573 -5.59 -26.62 19.12
N ILE A 574 -4.59 -27.19 19.81
CA ILE A 574 -3.68 -28.18 19.23
C ILE A 574 -4.02 -29.59 19.74
N GLU A 575 -3.99 -29.78 21.05
CA GLU A 575 -4.26 -31.08 21.69
C GLU A 575 -5.76 -31.36 21.83
N GLN A 576 -6.57 -30.30 21.89
CA GLN A 576 -8.02 -30.36 22.12
C GLN A 576 -8.38 -31.18 23.37
N ASN A 577 -7.52 -31.09 24.38
CA ASN A 577 -7.62 -31.81 25.65
C ASN A 577 -7.05 -30.89 26.75
N TRP A 578 -7.82 -30.63 27.80
CA TRP A 578 -7.42 -29.65 28.81
C TRP A 578 -7.84 -30.00 30.24
N ASP A 579 -7.04 -29.50 31.19
CA ASP A 579 -7.44 -29.46 32.60
C ASP A 579 -8.24 -28.18 32.89
N ILE A 580 -9.49 -28.38 33.33
CA ILE A 580 -10.46 -27.31 33.60
C ILE A 580 -9.95 -26.25 34.60
N ARG A 581 -9.18 -26.66 35.62
CA ARG A 581 -8.65 -25.74 36.63
C ARG A 581 -7.56 -24.85 36.04
N THR A 582 -6.70 -25.44 35.23
CA THR A 582 -5.62 -24.72 34.52
C THR A 582 -6.20 -23.70 33.54
N VAL A 583 -7.23 -24.08 32.78
CA VAL A 583 -7.92 -23.18 31.85
C VAL A 583 -8.61 -22.05 32.63
N ASP A 584 -9.43 -22.36 33.65
CA ASP A 584 -10.18 -21.36 34.42
C ASP A 584 -9.27 -20.35 35.14
N ASN A 585 -8.12 -20.79 35.67
CA ASN A 585 -7.13 -19.90 36.27
C ASN A 585 -6.45 -19.02 35.21
N SER A 586 -6.11 -19.58 34.06
CA SER A 586 -5.44 -18.83 32.99
C SER A 586 -6.39 -17.82 32.35
N LEU A 587 -7.68 -18.14 32.13
CA LEU A 587 -8.65 -17.18 31.62
C LEU A 587 -8.80 -15.96 32.54
N ARG A 588 -8.73 -16.15 33.87
CA ARG A 588 -8.68 -15.06 34.85
C ARG A 588 -7.38 -14.26 34.77
N GLU A 589 -6.23 -14.93 34.70
CA GLU A 589 -4.92 -14.27 34.60
C GLU A 589 -4.78 -13.38 33.36
N PHE A 590 -5.30 -13.83 32.22
CA PHE A 590 -5.26 -13.10 30.95
C PHE A 590 -6.46 -12.19 30.70
N ASP A 591 -7.36 -12.07 31.67
CA ASP A 591 -8.55 -11.22 31.62
C ASP A 591 -9.48 -11.53 30.42
N ILE A 592 -9.58 -12.81 30.03
CA ILE A 592 -10.37 -13.26 28.86
C ILE A 592 -11.87 -13.20 29.18
N ASP A 593 -12.65 -12.60 28.28
CA ASP A 593 -14.11 -12.49 28.40
C ASP A 593 -14.85 -13.54 27.56
N TYR A 594 -14.33 -13.84 26.38
CA TYR A 594 -14.93 -14.78 25.43
C TYR A 594 -13.90 -15.77 24.90
N LEU A 595 -14.37 -16.99 24.65
CA LEU A 595 -13.58 -18.09 24.14
C LEU A 595 -14.33 -18.76 22.99
N VAL A 596 -13.64 -18.98 21.87
CA VAL A 596 -14.13 -19.82 20.77
C VAL A 596 -13.43 -21.16 20.85
N LEU A 597 -14.18 -22.25 20.93
CA LEU A 597 -13.69 -23.62 20.98
C LEU A 597 -14.22 -24.42 19.79
N TYR A 598 -13.47 -25.41 19.31
CA TYR A 598 -14.00 -26.36 18.32
C TYR A 598 -15.11 -27.19 18.98
N THR A 599 -16.30 -27.28 18.37
CA THR A 599 -17.44 -27.96 18.99
C THR A 599 -17.15 -29.43 19.28
N ALA A 600 -16.38 -30.09 18.42
CA ALA A 600 -15.96 -31.48 18.61
C ALA A 600 -15.18 -31.70 19.92
N SER A 601 -14.37 -30.72 20.33
CA SER A 601 -13.53 -30.81 21.53
C SER A 601 -14.32 -30.83 22.84
N LEU A 602 -15.55 -30.31 22.85
CA LEU A 602 -16.40 -30.24 24.05
C LEU A 602 -16.94 -31.60 24.49
N THR A 603 -16.96 -32.60 23.60
CA THR A 603 -17.47 -33.93 23.93
C THR A 603 -16.52 -34.74 24.81
N ALA A 604 -15.23 -34.41 24.78
CA ALA A 604 -14.17 -35.13 25.46
C ALA A 604 -13.62 -34.39 26.69
N ASN A 605 -14.14 -33.19 26.99
CA ASN A 605 -13.58 -32.30 28.00
C ASN A 605 -14.65 -31.68 28.90
N ASP A 606 -14.30 -31.46 30.16
CA ASP A 606 -15.15 -30.75 31.11
C ASP A 606 -15.12 -29.23 30.87
N ILE A 607 -16.25 -28.57 31.14
CA ILE A 607 -16.45 -27.12 31.00
C ILE A 607 -16.69 -26.51 32.39
N SER A 608 -16.05 -25.36 32.68
CA SER A 608 -16.21 -24.64 33.95
C SER A 608 -17.63 -24.09 34.12
N ASP A 609 -18.16 -24.14 35.35
CA ASP A 609 -19.44 -23.50 35.70
C ASP A 609 -19.42 -21.98 35.46
N ASN A 610 -18.22 -21.39 35.39
CA ASN A 610 -18.02 -19.98 35.05
C ASN A 610 -18.14 -19.72 33.54
N MET A 611 -18.30 -20.74 32.69
CA MET A 611 -18.46 -20.59 31.25
C MET A 611 -19.93 -20.77 30.85
N GLU A 612 -20.47 -19.77 30.16
CA GLU A 612 -21.82 -19.81 29.59
C GLU A 612 -21.73 -19.95 28.07
N CYS A 613 -22.36 -20.98 27.50
CA CYS A 613 -22.48 -21.11 26.05
C CYS A 613 -23.44 -20.04 25.53
N ILE A 614 -22.94 -19.17 24.64
CA ILE A 614 -23.74 -18.12 24.01
C ILE A 614 -24.14 -18.48 22.57
N TYR A 615 -23.36 -19.35 21.92
CA TYR A 615 -23.62 -19.82 20.56
C TYR A 615 -22.90 -21.14 20.30
N GLN A 616 -23.51 -22.01 19.51
CA GLN A 616 -22.93 -23.28 19.10
C GLN A 616 -23.41 -23.67 17.70
N ASN A 617 -22.48 -24.13 16.85
CA ASN A 617 -22.76 -24.84 15.61
C ASN A 617 -21.87 -26.09 15.51
N ASP A 618 -21.86 -26.77 14.35
CA ASP A 618 -21.09 -28.00 14.16
C ASP A 618 -19.57 -27.79 14.16
N GLU A 619 -19.09 -26.58 13.86
CA GLU A 619 -17.65 -26.26 13.76
C GLU A 619 -17.09 -25.70 15.08
N TYR A 620 -17.76 -24.69 15.65
CA TYR A 620 -17.28 -23.98 16.83
C TYR A 620 -18.40 -23.60 17.81
N THR A 621 -18.00 -23.42 19.07
CA THR A 621 -18.83 -22.97 20.18
C THR A 621 -18.22 -21.71 20.77
N ILE A 622 -19.04 -20.69 20.99
CA ILE A 622 -18.64 -19.46 21.66
C ILE A 622 -19.10 -19.52 23.12
N MET A 623 -18.14 -19.35 24.02
CA MET A 623 -18.33 -19.39 25.47
C MET A 623 -18.02 -18.02 26.05
N LYS A 624 -18.89 -17.52 26.92
CA LYS A 624 -18.67 -16.33 27.74
C LYS A 624 -18.12 -16.74 29.10
N TYR A 625 -17.02 -16.13 29.50
CA TYR A 625 -16.41 -16.35 30.80
C TYR A 625 -16.91 -15.35 31.84
N LYS A 626 -17.57 -15.85 32.89
CA LYS A 626 -18.06 -15.05 34.02
C LYS A 626 -16.94 -14.88 35.04
N LYS A 627 -16.31 -13.70 35.01
CA LYS A 627 -15.33 -13.26 36.01
C LYS A 627 -16.04 -13.18 37.37
N SER A 628 -15.74 -14.13 38.27
CA SER A 628 -16.28 -14.18 39.64
C SER A 628 -15.46 -13.34 40.61
#